data_AF-A0A285VVZ6-F1
#
_entry.id   AF-A0A285VVZ6-F1
#
_cell.length_a   1.000
_cell.length_b   1.000
_cell.length_c   1.000
_cell.angle_alpha   90.00
_cell.angle_beta   90.00
_cell.angle_gamma   90.00
#
_symmetry.space_group_name_H-M   'P 1'
#
loop_
_entity.id
_entity.type
_entity.pdbx_description
1 polymer ?
#
loop_
_entity_poly.entity_id
_entity_poly.type
_entity_poly.pdbx_seq_one_letter_code
_entity_poly.pdbx_strand_id
1 'polypeptide(L)'
;MSVTQTETDRVILLDDDGTPRGSAPRLEVHGPDTPLHQAFSLYVFDERGRVLITRRALSKRTWPGVWTNACCGHPRPDEPLEDAVRRRVSEELGLAVDDLQLVLPDFRYRAVDASGVVENEICPVFVARIDGEVRRDPDEVSQHTWVAWPDLVSAVRATPDVYSPWSAMQVPLLEAERSRLPLTSAPSSAPAAPPSRTGVEHTLLRVDEVLRHENAWIDHVWNTLAPAGPPDVLGDDPGDLPTWLHSLLVGGGKRIRPQMCHWGFIASGGRVGTRSHDMVVRAAAALETLHLFALIHDDVMDQSDERRGRPSAHVVATRRHLAADAHGLSARFGENIAILLGDLAHCEADRMVHTLPSEMRDFWYELNLELIIGQRADLTGAAAGRTDLEHAEAVAALKSGAYTIERPLQLGALAANATLEQRDALARYGRHLGRAFAWRDDVLGVWGDHTLTGKPSGDDLREGKTTLIWVLGTARLTGEAQAAMQRVGTPEARADDIPLLQRALDEAGVRLELERRIAAELEAADAVLLDAPLTADGVEGLRATARTIAWRDA
;
A
#
# COMPACT_ATOMS: atom_id res chain seq x y z
N MET A 1 9.67 26.24 -32.90
CA MET A 1 8.25 26.65 -32.74
C MET A 1 7.92 27.62 -33.87
N SER A 2 6.87 27.34 -34.64
CA SER A 2 6.41 28.17 -35.76
C SER A 2 5.59 29.36 -35.24
N VAL A 3 5.66 30.52 -35.91
CA VAL A 3 4.93 31.77 -35.59
C VAL A 3 3.41 31.58 -35.51
N THR A 4 2.86 30.54 -36.15
CA THR A 4 1.44 30.14 -36.09
C THR A 4 1.02 29.46 -34.78
N GLN A 5 1.95 28.91 -34.00
CA GLN A 5 1.66 28.25 -32.72
C GLN A 5 1.54 29.26 -31.56
N THR A 6 2.15 30.44 -31.71
CA THR A 6 2.13 31.54 -30.73
C THR A 6 0.84 32.38 -30.75
N GLU A 7 0.06 32.38 -31.84
CA GLU A 7 -1.23 33.09 -31.90
C GLU A 7 -2.39 32.28 -31.30
N THR A 8 -2.27 30.95 -31.21
CA THR A 8 -3.38 30.04 -30.89
C THR A 8 -3.46 29.57 -29.43
N ASP A 9 -2.48 29.89 -28.58
CA ASP A 9 -2.43 29.53 -27.15
C ASP A 9 -2.58 30.78 -26.24
N ARG A 10 -3.75 31.42 -26.34
CA ARG A 10 -4.12 32.63 -25.57
C ARG A 10 -5.28 32.32 -24.63
N VAL A 11 -5.27 32.93 -23.45
CA VAL A 11 -6.37 32.85 -22.47
C VAL A 11 -7.14 34.18 -22.43
N ILE A 12 -8.43 34.11 -22.12
CA ILE A 12 -9.32 35.26 -22.02
C ILE A 12 -9.18 35.87 -20.62
N LEU A 13 -8.75 37.12 -20.52
CA LEU A 13 -8.64 37.85 -19.25
C LEU A 13 -10.00 38.42 -18.87
N LEU A 14 -10.31 38.39 -17.58
CA LEU A 14 -11.61 38.80 -17.02
C LEU A 14 -11.43 39.94 -16.03
N ASP A 15 -12.41 40.84 -15.99
CA ASP A 15 -12.65 41.73 -14.85
C ASP A 15 -13.29 40.95 -13.68
N ASP A 16 -13.30 41.54 -12.48
CA ASP A 16 -13.78 40.86 -11.26
C ASP A 16 -15.25 40.41 -11.33
N ASP A 17 -16.06 41.03 -12.17
CA ASP A 17 -17.46 40.68 -12.43
C ASP A 17 -17.63 39.57 -13.49
N GLY A 18 -16.53 39.04 -14.04
CA GLY A 18 -16.52 38.01 -15.07
C GLY A 18 -16.60 38.55 -16.51
N THR A 19 -16.59 39.87 -16.71
CA THR A 19 -16.62 40.47 -18.05
C THR A 19 -15.28 40.28 -18.76
N PRO A 20 -15.23 39.77 -20.01
CA PRO A 20 -13.99 39.68 -20.78
C PRO A 20 -13.39 41.07 -21.08
N ARG A 21 -12.12 41.26 -20.72
CA ARG A 21 -11.41 42.54 -20.92
C ARG A 21 -10.27 42.47 -21.95
N GLY A 22 -9.94 41.26 -22.41
CA GLY A 22 -8.88 41.04 -23.40
C GLY A 22 -8.38 39.60 -23.40
N SER A 23 -7.21 39.37 -24.00
CA SER A 23 -6.53 38.07 -23.97
C SER A 23 -5.03 38.24 -23.79
N ALA A 24 -4.36 37.22 -23.30
CA ALA A 24 -2.90 37.18 -23.15
C ALA A 24 -2.35 35.78 -23.46
N PRO A 25 -1.06 35.65 -23.85
CA PRO A 25 -0.44 34.34 -24.07
C PRO A 25 -0.47 33.49 -22.79
N ARG A 26 -0.94 32.24 -22.88
CA ARG A 26 -1.14 31.37 -21.71
C ARG A 26 0.14 31.16 -20.90
N LEU A 27 1.28 31.04 -21.58
CA LEU A 27 2.60 30.85 -20.97
C LEU A 27 3.11 32.05 -20.17
N GLU A 28 2.60 33.25 -20.46
CA GLU A 28 2.97 34.50 -19.79
C GLU A 28 2.02 34.84 -18.62
N VAL A 29 0.80 34.32 -18.65
CA VAL A 29 -0.24 34.61 -17.64
C VAL A 29 0.02 33.90 -16.32
N HIS A 30 0.56 32.68 -16.33
CA HIS A 30 0.78 31.90 -15.13
C HIS A 30 2.13 32.25 -14.47
N GLY A 31 2.07 33.06 -13.41
CA GLY A 31 3.22 33.50 -12.61
C GLY A 31 2.82 33.84 -11.17
N PRO A 32 3.66 34.57 -10.41
CA PRO A 32 3.33 34.97 -9.04
C PRO A 32 2.16 35.96 -8.91
N ASP A 33 1.81 36.65 -10.01
CA ASP A 33 0.72 37.63 -10.08
C ASP A 33 -0.18 37.34 -11.29
N THR A 34 -0.81 36.15 -11.29
CA THR A 34 -1.68 35.70 -12.38
C THR A 34 -2.98 36.52 -12.43
N PRO A 35 -3.26 37.24 -13.53
CA PRO A 35 -4.52 37.96 -13.70
C PRO A 35 -5.71 37.00 -13.75
N LEU A 36 -6.89 37.49 -13.36
CA LEU A 36 -8.12 36.72 -13.46
C LEU A 36 -8.39 36.38 -14.92
N HIS A 37 -8.64 35.11 -15.21
CA HIS A 37 -8.90 34.65 -16.57
C HIS A 37 -9.92 33.52 -16.60
N GLN A 38 -10.47 33.26 -17.78
CA GLN A 38 -11.50 32.25 -18.00
C GLN A 38 -10.88 30.87 -18.20
N ALA A 39 -11.42 29.88 -17.49
CA ALA A 39 -11.06 28.47 -17.60
C ALA A 39 -12.32 27.60 -17.56
N PHE A 40 -12.15 26.28 -17.54
CA PHE A 40 -13.21 25.32 -17.24
C PHE A 40 -12.64 24.08 -16.55
N SER A 41 -13.52 23.35 -15.85
CA SER A 41 -13.27 22.01 -15.34
C SER A 41 -14.28 21.02 -15.90
N LEU A 42 -13.84 19.80 -16.19
CA LEU A 42 -14.69 18.69 -16.63
C LEU A 42 -14.54 17.49 -15.69
N TYR A 43 -15.68 16.95 -15.24
CA TYR A 43 -15.78 15.63 -14.62
C TYR A 43 -16.46 14.66 -15.60
N VAL A 44 -15.82 13.54 -15.88
CA VAL A 44 -16.34 12.52 -16.79
C VAL A 44 -16.79 11.32 -16.00
N PHE A 45 -17.97 10.78 -16.31
CA PHE A 45 -18.52 9.58 -15.70
C PHE A 45 -18.68 8.46 -16.74
N ASP A 46 -18.53 7.22 -16.31
CA ASP A 46 -18.83 6.05 -17.14
C ASP A 46 -20.30 5.62 -17.00
N GLU A 47 -20.70 4.62 -17.77
CA GLU A 47 -22.05 4.03 -17.72
C GLU A 47 -22.41 3.45 -16.35
N ARG A 48 -21.40 3.14 -15.50
CA ARG A 48 -21.57 2.58 -14.16
C ARG A 48 -21.63 3.67 -13.07
N GLY A 49 -21.63 4.95 -13.47
CA GLY A 49 -21.65 6.08 -12.54
C GLY A 49 -20.35 6.30 -11.77
N ARG A 50 -19.23 5.71 -12.23
CA ARG A 50 -17.88 6.01 -11.71
C ARG A 50 -17.34 7.26 -12.39
N VAL A 51 -16.55 8.05 -11.69
CA VAL A 51 -15.94 9.29 -12.18
C VAL A 51 -14.46 9.07 -12.52
N LEU A 52 -14.01 9.66 -13.62
CA LEU A 52 -12.63 9.63 -14.07
C LEU A 52 -11.81 10.68 -13.32
N ILE A 53 -10.73 10.24 -12.69
CA ILE A 53 -9.75 11.09 -11.99
C ILE A 53 -8.38 10.85 -12.63
N THR A 54 -7.65 11.94 -12.86
CA THR A 54 -6.37 11.93 -13.56
C THR A 54 -5.26 12.46 -12.67
N ARG A 55 -4.03 12.02 -12.92
CA ARG A 55 -2.83 12.57 -12.30
C ARG A 55 -2.09 13.36 -13.37
N ARG A 56 -1.88 14.66 -13.12
CA ARG A 56 -1.17 15.53 -14.07
C ARG A 56 0.23 14.99 -14.37
N ALA A 57 0.71 15.17 -15.60
CA ALA A 57 2.07 14.79 -15.96
C ALA A 57 3.11 15.52 -15.09
N LEU A 58 4.22 14.85 -14.76
CA LEU A 58 5.30 15.44 -13.95
C LEU A 58 6.06 16.54 -14.70
N SER A 59 6.00 16.54 -16.03
CA SER A 59 6.58 17.56 -16.90
C SER A 59 5.79 18.86 -16.92
N LYS A 60 4.58 18.92 -16.35
CA LYS A 60 3.78 20.15 -16.33
C LYS A 60 4.43 21.22 -15.47
N ARG A 61 4.40 22.45 -15.99
CA ARG A 61 4.94 23.63 -15.30
C ARG A 61 4.17 23.97 -14.02
N THR A 62 2.85 23.83 -14.02
CA THR A 62 2.00 24.08 -12.85
C THR A 62 1.39 22.77 -12.35
N TRP A 63 1.42 22.60 -11.03
CA TRP A 63 0.84 21.45 -10.34
C TRP A 63 1.30 20.09 -10.92
N PRO A 64 2.61 19.80 -11.05
CA PRO A 64 3.09 18.52 -11.55
C PRO A 64 2.70 17.38 -10.62
N GLY A 65 2.14 16.30 -11.17
CA GLY A 65 1.86 15.08 -10.41
C GLY A 65 0.71 15.14 -9.41
N VAL A 66 -0.05 16.24 -9.31
CA VAL A 66 -1.24 16.30 -8.46
C VAL A 66 -2.39 15.51 -9.09
N TRP A 67 -3.22 14.87 -8.25
CA TRP A 67 -4.46 14.24 -8.68
C TRP A 67 -5.56 15.29 -8.88
N THR A 68 -6.37 15.14 -9.92
CA THR A 68 -7.37 16.13 -10.31
C THR A 68 -8.52 15.49 -11.11
N ASN A 69 -9.52 16.29 -11.47
CA ASN A 69 -10.65 15.88 -12.30
C ASN A 69 -10.22 15.44 -13.72
N ALA A 70 -11.17 15.08 -14.57
CA ALA A 70 -10.85 14.47 -15.86
C ALA A 70 -10.01 15.38 -16.76
N CYS A 71 -10.42 16.64 -16.94
CA CYS A 71 -9.73 17.59 -17.80
C CYS A 71 -10.02 19.03 -17.35
N CYS A 72 -9.02 19.91 -17.43
CA CYS A 72 -9.18 21.35 -17.26
C CYS A 72 -8.49 22.07 -18.40
N GLY A 73 -8.95 23.28 -18.72
CA GLY A 73 -8.30 24.08 -19.74
C GLY A 73 -8.92 25.44 -19.90
N HIS A 74 -8.56 26.09 -21.00
CA HIS A 74 -8.95 27.46 -21.31
C HIS A 74 -9.63 27.51 -22.68
N PRO A 75 -10.74 28.27 -22.82
CA PRO A 75 -11.27 28.60 -24.13
C PRO A 75 -10.31 29.56 -24.84
N ARG A 76 -10.18 29.39 -26.16
CA ARG A 76 -9.52 30.40 -27.02
C ARG A 76 -10.44 31.61 -27.17
N PRO A 77 -9.90 32.79 -27.52
CA PRO A 77 -10.73 33.91 -27.94
C PRO A 77 -11.72 33.48 -29.04
N ASP A 78 -12.98 33.88 -28.89
CA ASP A 78 -14.10 33.54 -29.78
C ASP A 78 -14.49 32.03 -29.85
N GLU A 79 -13.90 31.17 -29.02
CA GLU A 79 -14.26 29.75 -28.91
C GLU A 79 -15.37 29.57 -27.85
N PRO A 80 -16.51 28.95 -28.19
CA PRO A 80 -17.52 28.57 -27.21
C PRO A 80 -16.93 27.66 -26.14
N LEU A 81 -17.33 27.87 -24.87
CA LEU A 81 -16.75 27.15 -23.74
C LEU A 81 -16.91 25.63 -23.86
N GLU A 82 -18.07 25.16 -24.34
CA GLU A 82 -18.32 23.73 -24.56
C GLU A 82 -17.40 23.12 -25.64
N ASP A 83 -17.10 23.88 -26.69
CA ASP A 83 -16.21 23.43 -27.76
C ASP A 83 -14.76 23.34 -27.25
N ALA A 84 -14.36 24.28 -26.39
CA ALA A 84 -13.08 24.20 -25.69
C ALA A 84 -12.99 22.95 -24.81
N VAL A 85 -14.06 22.59 -24.10
CA VAL A 85 -14.14 21.36 -23.29
C VAL A 85 -13.97 20.12 -24.17
N ARG A 86 -14.75 20.01 -25.25
CA ARG A 86 -14.68 18.87 -26.19
C ARG A 86 -13.30 18.74 -26.83
N ARG A 87 -12.68 19.86 -27.20
CA ARG A 87 -11.33 19.89 -27.75
C ARG A 87 -10.30 19.39 -26.73
N ARG A 88 -10.27 19.95 -25.52
CA ARG A 88 -9.24 19.59 -24.52
C ARG A 88 -9.38 18.15 -24.05
N VAL A 89 -10.60 17.66 -23.81
CA VAL A 89 -10.79 16.26 -23.39
C VAL A 89 -10.41 15.28 -24.49
N SER A 90 -10.61 15.65 -25.77
CA SER A 90 -10.12 14.87 -26.90
C SER A 90 -8.59 14.91 -27.03
N GLU A 91 -7.96 16.07 -26.80
CA GLU A 91 -6.49 16.23 -26.83
C GLU A 91 -5.81 15.45 -25.68
N GLU A 92 -6.29 15.61 -24.45
CA GLU A 92 -5.64 15.06 -23.25
C GLU A 92 -5.97 13.57 -23.00
N LEU A 93 -7.18 13.14 -23.36
CA LEU A 93 -7.71 11.82 -22.99
C LEU A 93 -8.25 11.01 -24.17
N GLY A 94 -8.23 11.55 -25.39
CA GLY A 94 -8.76 10.85 -26.58
C GLY A 94 -10.26 10.58 -26.53
N LEU A 95 -11.00 11.31 -25.70
CA LEU A 95 -12.44 11.10 -25.47
C LEU A 95 -13.28 12.03 -26.35
N ALA A 96 -14.36 11.49 -26.91
CA ALA A 96 -15.44 12.29 -27.49
C ALA A 96 -16.54 12.47 -26.44
N VAL A 97 -17.06 13.70 -26.31
CA VAL A 97 -18.08 14.06 -25.31
C VAL A 97 -19.22 14.80 -26.00
N ASP A 98 -20.38 14.16 -26.06
CA ASP A 98 -21.58 14.71 -26.70
C ASP A 98 -22.54 15.32 -25.67
N ASP A 99 -22.77 14.64 -24.54
CA ASP A 99 -23.70 15.04 -23.47
C ASP A 99 -22.99 15.84 -22.36
N LEU A 100 -22.75 17.11 -22.64
CA LEU A 100 -22.05 18.02 -21.73
C LEU A 100 -23.06 18.85 -20.91
N GLN A 101 -22.97 18.75 -19.58
CA GLN A 101 -23.86 19.45 -18.66
C GLN A 101 -23.09 20.42 -17.77
N LEU A 102 -23.45 21.70 -17.77
CA LEU A 102 -22.90 22.68 -16.84
C LEU A 102 -23.56 22.53 -15.46
N VAL A 103 -22.77 22.23 -14.42
CA VAL A 103 -23.27 21.98 -13.06
C VAL A 103 -22.98 23.14 -12.12
N LEU A 104 -21.75 23.66 -12.12
CA LEU A 104 -21.34 24.82 -11.30
C LEU A 104 -20.95 25.99 -12.22
N PRO A 105 -21.89 26.88 -12.61
CA PRO A 105 -21.63 27.97 -13.56
C PRO A 105 -20.70 29.06 -13.01
N ASP A 106 -20.75 29.31 -11.70
CA ASP A 106 -20.10 30.48 -11.08
C ASP A 106 -18.85 30.11 -10.27
N PHE A 107 -18.29 28.91 -10.47
CA PHE A 107 -17.13 28.47 -9.70
C PHE A 107 -15.91 29.35 -10.00
N ARG A 108 -15.35 29.95 -8.94
CA ARG A 108 -14.16 30.81 -9.00
C ARG A 108 -13.19 30.39 -7.89
N TYR A 109 -11.90 30.38 -8.19
CA TYR A 109 -10.88 30.06 -7.21
C TYR A 109 -9.59 30.83 -7.45
N ARG A 110 -8.79 30.92 -6.38
CA ARG A 110 -7.40 31.38 -6.44
C ARG A 110 -6.53 30.43 -5.61
N ALA A 111 -5.49 29.88 -6.21
CA ALA A 111 -4.58 28.94 -5.57
C ALA A 111 -3.12 29.27 -5.93
N VAL A 112 -2.18 28.83 -5.10
CA VAL A 112 -0.73 29.04 -5.31
C VAL A 112 -0.04 27.69 -5.21
N ASP A 113 0.73 27.32 -6.24
CA ASP A 113 1.49 26.07 -6.23
C ASP A 113 2.81 26.20 -5.43
N ALA A 114 3.48 25.07 -5.21
CA ALA A 114 4.72 25.02 -4.44
C ALA A 114 5.88 25.81 -5.07
N SER A 115 5.80 26.13 -6.36
CA SER A 115 6.79 26.96 -7.07
C SER A 115 6.48 28.47 -6.98
N GLY A 116 5.33 28.82 -6.40
CA GLY A 116 4.85 30.20 -6.27
C GLY A 116 4.02 30.67 -7.48
N VAL A 117 3.66 29.79 -8.42
CA VAL A 117 2.78 30.14 -9.54
C VAL A 117 1.33 30.15 -9.05
N VAL A 118 0.60 31.21 -9.41
CA VAL A 118 -0.78 31.42 -9.01
C VAL A 118 -1.72 30.94 -10.11
N GLU A 119 -2.81 30.28 -9.73
CA GLU A 119 -4.01 30.17 -10.55
C GLU A 119 -5.07 31.11 -9.98
N ASN A 120 -5.74 31.85 -10.84
CA ASN A 120 -6.76 32.84 -10.50
C ASN A 120 -7.80 32.85 -11.61
N GLU A 121 -8.86 32.06 -11.44
CA GLU A 121 -9.73 31.69 -12.56
C GLU A 121 -11.21 31.73 -12.17
N ILE A 122 -12.04 32.17 -13.13
CA ILE A 122 -13.45 31.79 -13.20
C ILE A 122 -13.53 30.55 -14.06
N CYS A 123 -13.95 29.44 -13.46
CA CYS A 123 -13.77 28.09 -13.98
C CYS A 123 -15.08 27.28 -13.85
N PRO A 124 -16.07 27.52 -14.74
CA PRO A 124 -17.32 26.79 -14.74
C PRO A 124 -17.07 25.26 -14.84
N VAL A 125 -17.86 24.48 -14.10
CA VAL A 125 -17.66 23.04 -13.97
C VAL A 125 -18.71 22.27 -14.74
N PHE A 126 -18.23 21.54 -15.75
CA PHE A 126 -19.02 20.65 -16.57
C PHE A 126 -18.91 19.21 -16.10
N VAL A 127 -19.97 18.46 -16.40
CA VAL A 127 -20.07 17.02 -16.20
C VAL A 127 -20.49 16.37 -17.51
N ALA A 128 -19.94 15.20 -17.80
CA ALA A 128 -20.34 14.41 -18.95
C ALA A 128 -20.38 12.92 -18.63
N ARG A 129 -21.16 12.16 -19.41
CA ARG A 129 -21.07 10.71 -19.47
C ARG A 129 -20.39 10.29 -20.77
N ILE A 130 -19.54 9.26 -20.70
CA ILE A 130 -18.92 8.67 -21.89
C ILE A 130 -19.16 7.15 -21.96
N ASP A 131 -19.07 6.65 -23.19
CA ASP A 131 -18.86 5.24 -23.51
C ASP A 131 -17.65 5.17 -24.45
N GLY A 132 -16.46 5.06 -23.86
CA GLY A 132 -15.21 5.15 -24.61
C GLY A 132 -13.97 4.82 -23.78
N GLU A 133 -12.93 4.35 -24.44
CA GLU A 133 -11.64 4.02 -23.82
C GLU A 133 -10.80 5.30 -23.66
N VAL A 134 -10.24 5.50 -22.46
CA VAL A 134 -9.35 6.63 -22.17
C VAL A 134 -7.98 6.40 -22.81
N ARG A 135 -7.61 7.27 -23.76
CA ARG A 135 -6.30 7.28 -24.42
C ARG A 135 -5.56 8.55 -24.05
N ARG A 136 -4.88 8.49 -22.91
CA ARG A 136 -4.16 9.64 -22.35
C ARG A 136 -2.96 10.07 -23.18
N ASP A 137 -2.78 11.37 -23.33
CA ASP A 137 -1.51 11.97 -23.71
C ASP A 137 -0.55 11.94 -22.50
N PRO A 138 0.61 11.25 -22.57
CA PRO A 138 1.55 11.16 -21.47
C PRO A 138 2.15 12.51 -21.05
N ASP A 139 2.17 13.51 -21.94
CA ASP A 139 2.66 14.86 -21.62
C ASP A 139 1.63 15.69 -20.84
N GLU A 140 0.37 15.27 -20.85
CA GLU A 140 -0.72 15.93 -20.13
C GLU A 140 -1.09 15.15 -18.85
N VAL A 141 -1.17 13.82 -18.93
CA VAL A 141 -1.67 12.93 -17.88
C VAL A 141 -0.74 11.74 -17.66
N SER A 142 -0.19 11.60 -16.45
CA SER A 142 0.72 10.51 -16.08
C SER A 142 0.00 9.23 -15.64
N GLN A 143 -1.20 9.36 -15.06
CA GLN A 143 -2.03 8.24 -14.59
C GLN A 143 -3.51 8.63 -14.68
N HIS A 144 -4.41 7.65 -14.84
CA HIS A 144 -5.85 7.87 -14.73
C HIS A 144 -6.52 6.67 -14.05
N THR A 145 -7.65 6.89 -13.40
CA THR A 145 -8.45 5.83 -12.78
C THR A 145 -9.93 6.20 -12.71
N TRP A 146 -10.80 5.19 -12.74
CA TRP A 146 -12.23 5.33 -12.52
C TRP A 146 -12.57 5.00 -11.07
N VAL A 147 -13.17 5.94 -10.35
CA VAL A 147 -13.52 5.80 -8.93
C VAL A 147 -15.01 5.95 -8.72
N ALA A 148 -15.59 5.27 -7.74
CA ALA A 148 -16.98 5.52 -7.39
C ALA A 148 -17.11 6.95 -6.83
N TRP A 149 -18.19 7.65 -7.20
CA TRP A 149 -18.41 9.02 -6.74
C TRP A 149 -18.36 9.18 -5.20
N PRO A 150 -19.00 8.32 -4.39
CA PRO A 150 -18.90 8.40 -2.92
C PRO A 150 -17.46 8.27 -2.39
N ASP A 151 -16.62 7.46 -3.05
CA ASP A 151 -15.24 7.25 -2.64
C ASP A 151 -14.40 8.49 -2.91
N LEU A 152 -14.61 9.15 -4.06
CA LEU A 152 -13.97 10.44 -4.35
C LEU A 152 -14.36 11.51 -3.33
N VAL A 153 -15.66 11.61 -3.01
CA VAL A 153 -16.17 12.56 -2.00
C VAL A 153 -15.52 12.31 -0.63
N SER A 154 -15.45 11.05 -0.20
CA SER A 154 -14.78 10.69 1.06
C SER A 154 -13.28 10.97 1.03
N ALA A 155 -12.60 10.65 -0.08
CA ALA A 155 -11.16 10.86 -0.21
C ALA A 155 -10.80 12.36 -0.22
N VAL A 156 -11.54 13.19 -0.96
CA VAL A 156 -11.34 14.64 -0.97
C VAL A 156 -11.59 15.25 0.41
N ARG A 157 -12.60 14.76 1.15
CA ARG A 157 -12.88 15.24 2.51
C ARG A 157 -11.79 14.85 3.51
N ALA A 158 -11.25 13.64 3.39
CA ALA A 158 -10.24 13.13 4.33
C ALA A 158 -8.83 13.68 4.03
N THR A 159 -8.49 13.85 2.75
CA THR A 159 -7.15 14.25 2.31
C THR A 159 -7.22 15.26 1.16
N PRO A 160 -7.71 16.50 1.41
CA PRO A 160 -7.89 17.50 0.37
C PRO A 160 -6.58 17.88 -0.33
N ASP A 161 -5.45 17.87 0.40
CA ASP A 161 -4.13 18.28 -0.11
C ASP A 161 -3.50 17.31 -1.13
N VAL A 162 -4.07 16.11 -1.29
CA VAL A 162 -3.65 15.15 -2.33
C VAL A 162 -4.19 15.54 -3.70
N TYR A 163 -5.31 16.27 -3.71
CA TYR A 163 -6.00 16.71 -4.92
C TYR A 163 -5.64 18.16 -5.23
N SER A 164 -5.81 18.52 -6.50
CA SER A 164 -5.69 19.91 -6.91
C SER A 164 -6.67 20.78 -6.11
N PRO A 165 -6.30 22.00 -5.70
CA PRO A 165 -7.15 22.86 -4.87
C PRO A 165 -8.55 23.08 -5.45
N TRP A 166 -8.66 23.24 -6.78
CA TRP A 166 -9.96 23.39 -7.43
C TRP A 166 -10.80 22.12 -7.28
N SER A 167 -10.25 20.93 -7.53
CA SER A 167 -11.01 19.68 -7.34
C SER A 167 -11.43 19.47 -5.88
N ALA A 168 -10.56 19.80 -4.93
CA ALA A 168 -10.88 19.75 -3.50
C ALA A 168 -12.04 20.69 -3.12
N MET A 169 -12.16 21.84 -3.78
CA MET A 169 -13.28 22.79 -3.60
C MET A 169 -14.53 22.38 -4.39
N GLN A 170 -14.38 21.81 -5.59
CA GLN A 170 -15.48 21.48 -6.50
C GLN A 170 -16.24 20.24 -6.06
N VAL A 171 -15.56 19.19 -5.59
CA VAL A 171 -16.20 17.91 -5.25
C VAL A 171 -17.29 18.05 -4.18
N PRO A 172 -17.09 18.80 -3.06
CA PRO A 172 -18.17 19.09 -2.11
C PRO A 172 -19.37 19.84 -2.71
N LEU A 173 -19.11 20.78 -3.64
CA LEU A 173 -20.16 21.54 -4.33
C LEU A 173 -20.94 20.66 -5.33
N LEU A 174 -20.25 19.78 -6.05
CA LEU A 174 -20.87 18.80 -6.93
C LEU A 174 -21.68 17.76 -6.15
N GLU A 175 -21.24 17.37 -4.95
CA GLU A 175 -22.01 16.48 -4.07
C GLU A 175 -23.29 17.14 -3.55
N ALA A 176 -23.28 18.46 -3.31
CA ALA A 176 -24.52 19.19 -3.02
C ALA A 176 -25.49 19.17 -4.21
N GLU A 177 -24.97 19.12 -5.44
CA GLU A 177 -25.72 19.01 -6.70
C GLU A 177 -25.85 17.55 -7.18
N ARG A 178 -25.75 16.55 -6.29
CA ARG A 178 -25.66 15.12 -6.65
C ARG A 178 -26.75 14.62 -7.61
N SER A 179 -27.96 15.15 -7.51
CA SER A 179 -29.08 14.78 -8.40
C SER A 179 -28.85 15.14 -9.86
N ARG A 180 -27.91 16.05 -10.14
CA ARG A 180 -27.51 16.50 -11.48
C ARG A 180 -26.31 15.74 -12.03
N LEU A 181 -25.75 14.81 -11.24
CA LEU A 181 -24.63 13.97 -11.68
C LEU A 181 -25.16 12.70 -12.36
N PRO A 182 -24.48 12.19 -13.39
CA PRO A 182 -24.88 11.03 -14.17
C PRO A 182 -24.60 9.70 -13.42
N LEU A 183 -25.06 9.59 -12.17
CA LEU A 183 -24.94 8.42 -11.30
C LEU A 183 -26.07 7.42 -11.60
N THR A 184 -25.76 6.12 -11.65
CA THR A 184 -26.78 5.08 -11.80
C THR A 184 -27.41 4.72 -10.46
N SER A 185 -28.75 4.68 -10.38
CA SER A 185 -29.46 3.95 -9.34
C SER A 185 -29.33 2.45 -9.62
N ALA A 186 -28.89 1.65 -8.64
CA ALA A 186 -28.61 0.23 -8.85
C ALA A 186 -29.85 -0.55 -9.34
N PRO A 187 -29.68 -1.45 -10.33
CA PRO A 187 -30.05 -2.84 -10.08
C PRO A 187 -29.10 -3.92 -10.68
N SER A 188 -29.28 -5.12 -10.12
CA SER A 188 -28.66 -6.42 -10.35
C SER A 188 -28.56 -6.91 -11.80
N SER A 189 -27.66 -7.90 -11.99
CA SER A 189 -27.30 -8.70 -13.19
C SER A 189 -26.19 -8.13 -14.09
N ALA A 190 -24.97 -8.64 -13.90
CA ALA A 190 -23.80 -8.35 -14.73
C ALA A 190 -23.55 -9.48 -15.73
N PRO A 191 -23.28 -9.19 -17.03
CA PRO A 191 -22.48 -10.08 -17.86
C PRO A 191 -20.99 -9.86 -17.58
N ALA A 192 -20.22 -10.93 -17.76
CA ALA A 192 -18.82 -11.08 -17.37
C ALA A 192 -17.89 -10.02 -18.00
N ALA A 193 -17.16 -9.31 -17.13
CA ALA A 193 -15.98 -8.51 -17.49
C ALA A 193 -14.71 -9.38 -17.36
N PRO A 194 -13.66 -9.10 -18.16
CA PRO A 194 -12.46 -9.93 -18.21
C PRO A 194 -11.66 -9.85 -16.90
N PRO A 195 -10.80 -10.84 -16.63
CA PRO A 195 -10.12 -10.96 -15.35
C PRO A 195 -8.87 -10.09 -15.33
N SER A 196 -8.83 -9.07 -14.47
CA SER A 196 -7.59 -8.53 -13.90
C SER A 196 -7.85 -7.40 -12.90
N ARG A 197 -7.07 -7.40 -11.81
CA ARG A 197 -6.83 -6.35 -10.79
C ARG A 197 -7.98 -5.80 -9.94
N THR A 198 -9.20 -5.65 -10.48
CA THR A 198 -10.34 -5.11 -9.72
C THR A 198 -10.79 -5.99 -8.54
N GLY A 199 -10.58 -7.31 -8.62
CA GLY A 199 -10.98 -8.26 -7.58
C GLY A 199 -10.14 -8.22 -6.30
N VAL A 200 -8.81 -8.08 -6.45
CA VAL A 200 -7.91 -8.04 -5.30
C VAL A 200 -8.04 -6.72 -4.55
N GLU A 201 -8.13 -5.60 -5.27
CA GLU A 201 -8.38 -4.28 -4.70
C GLU A 201 -9.69 -4.24 -3.90
N HIS A 202 -10.77 -4.80 -4.44
CA HIS A 202 -12.03 -4.94 -3.71
C HIS A 202 -11.87 -5.79 -2.43
N THR A 203 -11.06 -6.85 -2.47
CA THR A 203 -10.77 -7.66 -1.28
C THR A 203 -10.01 -6.84 -0.24
N LEU A 204 -9.01 -6.07 -0.64
CA LEU A 204 -8.22 -5.21 0.25
C LEU A 204 -9.08 -4.13 0.92
N LEU A 205 -9.95 -3.47 0.16
CA LEU A 205 -10.88 -2.48 0.70
C LEU A 205 -11.80 -3.07 1.77
N ARG A 206 -12.33 -4.28 1.52
CA ARG A 206 -13.17 -4.99 2.50
C ARG A 206 -12.38 -5.47 3.72
N VAL A 207 -11.10 -5.80 3.56
CA VAL A 207 -10.20 -6.09 4.69
C VAL A 207 -10.06 -4.85 5.57
N ASP A 208 -9.81 -3.68 4.98
CA ASP A 208 -9.71 -2.41 5.74
C ASP A 208 -11.05 -2.02 6.41
N GLU A 209 -12.19 -2.37 5.81
CA GLU A 209 -13.52 -2.24 6.43
C GLU A 209 -13.68 -3.15 7.65
N VAL A 210 -13.29 -4.43 7.55
CA VAL A 210 -13.32 -5.36 8.69
C VAL A 210 -12.40 -4.87 9.81
N LEU A 211 -11.17 -4.46 9.51
CA LEU A 211 -10.24 -3.96 10.53
C LEU A 211 -10.80 -2.72 11.28
N ARG A 212 -11.50 -1.81 10.58
CA ARG A 212 -12.18 -0.66 11.22
C ARG A 212 -13.34 -1.09 12.10
N HIS A 213 -14.17 -2.04 11.67
CA HIS A 213 -15.30 -2.54 12.47
C HIS A 213 -14.84 -3.28 13.72
N GLU A 214 -13.81 -4.11 13.59
CA GLU A 214 -13.21 -4.84 14.72
C GLU A 214 -12.62 -3.85 15.73
N ASN A 215 -11.96 -2.78 15.26
CA ASN A 215 -11.46 -1.73 16.13
C ASN A 215 -12.57 -1.04 16.95
N ALA A 216 -13.67 -0.65 16.31
CA ALA A 216 -14.78 -0.02 17.03
C ALA A 216 -15.38 -0.94 18.11
N TRP A 217 -15.35 -2.26 17.89
CA TRP A 217 -15.82 -3.24 18.85
C TRP A 217 -14.88 -3.37 20.05
N ILE A 218 -13.56 -3.48 19.82
CA ILE A 218 -12.58 -3.58 20.91
C ILE A 218 -12.57 -2.29 21.73
N ASP A 219 -12.66 -1.12 21.11
CA ASP A 219 -12.77 0.17 21.81
C ASP A 219 -13.98 0.19 22.74
N HIS A 220 -15.14 -0.33 22.29
CA HIS A 220 -16.34 -0.40 23.12
C HIS A 220 -16.17 -1.33 24.32
N VAL A 221 -15.63 -2.54 24.11
CA VAL A 221 -15.40 -3.51 25.20
C VAL A 221 -14.35 -2.99 26.17
N TRP A 222 -13.25 -2.45 25.65
CA TRP A 222 -12.15 -1.90 26.46
C TRP A 222 -12.63 -0.77 27.35
N ASN A 223 -13.36 0.21 26.81
CA ASN A 223 -13.91 1.33 27.59
C ASN A 223 -14.96 0.90 28.64
N THR A 224 -15.54 -0.30 28.49
CA THR A 224 -16.49 -0.85 29.47
C THR A 224 -15.78 -1.57 30.62
N LEU A 225 -14.62 -2.18 30.35
CA LEU A 225 -13.88 -3.00 31.31
C LEU A 225 -12.74 -2.26 32.01
N ALA A 226 -12.08 -1.35 31.29
CA ALA A 226 -10.96 -0.57 31.80
C ALA A 226 -11.43 0.38 32.91
N PRO A 227 -10.58 0.65 33.93
CA PRO A 227 -10.86 1.69 34.92
C PRO A 227 -11.17 3.03 34.26
N ALA A 228 -12.03 3.84 34.87
CA ALA A 228 -12.39 5.15 34.34
C ALA A 228 -11.19 6.12 34.38
N GLY A 229 -10.94 6.79 33.26
CA GLY A 229 -9.87 7.80 33.10
C GLY A 229 -8.87 7.41 32.00
N PRO A 230 -8.01 8.33 31.56
CA PRO A 230 -6.93 8.02 30.62
C PRO A 230 -5.90 7.09 31.28
N PRO A 231 -5.20 6.23 30.52
CA PRO A 231 -4.14 5.40 31.06
C PRO A 231 -3.01 6.27 31.61
N ASP A 232 -2.57 5.98 32.84
CA ASP A 232 -1.39 6.62 33.43
C ASP A 232 -0.17 6.40 32.52
N VAL A 233 0.69 7.40 32.39
CA VAL A 233 1.96 7.39 31.62
C VAL A 233 1.83 7.35 30.09
N LEU A 234 0.89 6.59 29.51
CA LEU A 234 0.78 6.44 28.05
C LEU A 234 0.26 7.71 27.34
N GLY A 235 -0.57 8.52 28.00
CA GLY A 235 -1.09 9.78 27.46
C GLY A 235 -2.08 9.63 26.29
N ASP A 236 -2.35 10.71 25.56
CA ASP A 236 -3.50 10.79 24.62
C ASP A 236 -3.21 10.37 23.17
N ASP A 237 -1.95 10.39 22.72
CA ASP A 237 -1.54 10.01 21.36
C ASP A 237 -0.37 9.03 21.41
N PRO A 238 -0.42 7.78 20.95
CA PRO A 238 -1.50 7.19 20.17
C PRO A 238 -2.71 6.75 21.01
N GLY A 239 -2.68 7.02 22.33
CA GLY A 239 -3.72 6.64 23.28
C GLY A 239 -3.43 5.32 23.98
N ASP A 240 -4.48 4.70 24.52
CA ASP A 240 -4.40 3.36 25.11
C ASP A 240 -4.21 2.26 24.03
N LEU A 241 -4.01 1.01 24.46
CA LEU A 241 -3.62 -0.09 23.58
C LEU A 241 -4.55 -0.32 22.37
N PRO A 242 -5.89 -0.28 22.47
CA PRO A 242 -6.76 -0.45 21.29
C PRO A 242 -6.58 0.64 20.24
N THR A 243 -6.63 1.92 20.66
CA THR A 243 -6.40 3.07 19.78
C THR A 243 -5.02 3.00 19.14
N TRP A 244 -4.00 2.63 19.93
CA TRP A 244 -2.64 2.46 19.42
C TRP A 244 -2.55 1.31 18.42
N LEU A 245 -3.11 0.14 18.72
CA LEU A 245 -3.18 -1.00 17.80
C LEU A 245 -3.80 -0.58 16.46
N HIS A 246 -4.91 0.15 16.50
CA HIS A 246 -5.57 0.67 15.30
C HIS A 246 -4.67 1.59 14.49
N SER A 247 -3.96 2.51 15.15
CA SER A 247 -3.06 3.44 14.49
C SER A 247 -1.93 2.74 13.73
N LEU A 248 -1.54 1.53 14.17
CA LEU A 248 -0.52 0.70 13.54
C LEU A 248 -1.10 -0.16 12.39
N LEU A 249 -2.40 -0.48 12.42
CA LEU A 249 -3.10 -1.19 11.36
C LEU A 249 -3.54 -0.27 10.22
N VAL A 250 -3.86 0.99 10.55
CA VAL A 250 -4.29 2.06 9.64
C VAL A 250 -3.07 2.77 9.06
N GLY A 251 -2.73 2.42 7.84
CA GLY A 251 -1.69 3.09 7.06
C GLY A 251 -0.54 2.17 6.68
N GLY A 252 -0.21 2.18 5.38
CA GLY A 252 1.08 1.78 4.81
C GLY A 252 1.50 0.32 5.02
N GLY A 253 1.31 -0.50 3.99
CA GLY A 253 1.94 -1.82 3.87
C GLY A 253 1.64 -2.44 2.51
N LYS A 254 2.52 -3.31 1.99
CA LYS A 254 2.33 -3.96 0.68
C LYS A 254 1.17 -5.00 0.69
N ARG A 255 0.44 -5.16 1.81
CA ARG A 255 -0.71 -6.08 2.03
C ARG A 255 -0.55 -7.44 1.35
N ILE A 256 0.61 -8.07 1.55
CA ILE A 256 0.98 -9.29 0.83
C ILE A 256 0.09 -10.46 1.23
N ARG A 257 -0.12 -10.63 2.54
CA ARG A 257 -0.88 -11.75 3.10
C ARG A 257 -2.33 -11.74 2.62
N PRO A 258 -3.05 -10.59 2.64
CA PRO A 258 -4.35 -10.47 2.00
C PRO A 258 -4.36 -10.81 0.50
N GLN A 259 -3.35 -10.35 -0.25
CA GLN A 259 -3.26 -10.67 -1.69
C GLN A 259 -3.05 -12.17 -1.93
N MET A 260 -2.21 -12.82 -1.15
CA MET A 260 -1.98 -14.27 -1.23
C MET A 260 -3.25 -15.04 -0.86
N CYS A 261 -3.96 -14.63 0.19
CA CYS A 261 -5.26 -15.21 0.55
C CYS A 261 -6.30 -15.03 -0.58
N HIS A 262 -6.37 -13.85 -1.18
CA HIS A 262 -7.23 -13.60 -2.34
C HIS A 262 -6.89 -14.50 -3.53
N TRP A 263 -5.62 -14.60 -3.91
CA TRP A 263 -5.23 -15.38 -5.08
C TRP A 263 -5.37 -16.88 -4.87
N GLY A 264 -5.17 -17.38 -3.66
CA GLY A 264 -5.48 -18.77 -3.31
C GLY A 264 -6.97 -19.10 -3.50
N PHE A 265 -7.85 -18.15 -3.15
CA PHE A 265 -9.29 -18.26 -3.36
C PHE A 265 -9.68 -18.23 -4.84
N ILE A 266 -9.19 -17.25 -5.61
CA ILE A 266 -9.51 -17.14 -7.04
C ILE A 266 -8.94 -18.31 -7.85
N ALA A 267 -7.69 -18.71 -7.60
CA ALA A 267 -7.05 -19.84 -8.26
C ALA A 267 -7.79 -21.16 -8.02
N SER A 268 -8.51 -21.27 -6.90
CA SER A 268 -9.33 -22.43 -6.56
C SER A 268 -10.78 -22.35 -7.06
N GLY A 269 -11.15 -21.32 -7.82
CA GLY A 269 -12.51 -21.15 -8.37
C GLY A 269 -13.45 -20.30 -7.52
N GLY A 270 -12.93 -19.66 -6.47
CA GLY A 270 -13.66 -18.70 -5.65
C GLY A 270 -14.14 -17.48 -6.45
N ARG A 271 -15.27 -16.90 -6.02
CA ARG A 271 -15.85 -15.69 -6.64
C ARG A 271 -16.00 -14.57 -5.64
N VAL A 272 -15.52 -13.39 -6.01
CA VAL A 272 -15.65 -12.15 -5.23
C VAL A 272 -17.12 -11.81 -5.00
N GLY A 273 -17.45 -11.28 -3.81
CA GLY A 273 -18.81 -10.88 -3.44
C GLY A 273 -19.72 -12.04 -2.97
N THR A 274 -19.18 -13.25 -2.85
CA THR A 274 -19.90 -14.40 -2.27
C THR A 274 -19.66 -14.52 -0.76
N ARG A 275 -20.48 -15.32 -0.07
CA ARG A 275 -20.26 -15.64 1.35
C ARG A 275 -18.88 -16.27 1.62
N SER A 276 -18.37 -17.08 0.69
CA SER A 276 -17.01 -17.61 0.78
C SER A 276 -15.95 -16.51 0.64
N HIS A 277 -16.21 -15.47 -0.15
CA HIS A 277 -15.33 -14.30 -0.21
C HIS A 277 -15.32 -13.53 1.13
N ASP A 278 -16.44 -13.48 1.86
CA ASP A 278 -16.46 -12.88 3.22
C ASP A 278 -15.53 -13.63 4.19
N MET A 279 -15.42 -14.95 4.05
CA MET A 279 -14.47 -15.77 4.83
C MET A 279 -13.02 -15.41 4.50
N VAL A 280 -12.70 -15.20 3.21
CA VAL A 280 -11.38 -14.75 2.75
C VAL A 280 -11.05 -13.37 3.32
N VAL A 281 -12.00 -12.42 3.27
CA VAL A 281 -11.81 -11.08 3.82
C VAL A 281 -11.52 -11.15 5.32
N ARG A 282 -12.28 -11.94 6.09
CA ARG A 282 -12.04 -12.12 7.53
C ARG A 282 -10.69 -12.76 7.82
N ALA A 283 -10.33 -13.84 7.12
CA ALA A 283 -9.04 -14.49 7.26
C ALA A 283 -7.87 -13.55 6.88
N ALA A 284 -8.02 -12.76 5.82
CA ALA A 284 -7.04 -11.79 5.38
C ALA A 284 -6.86 -10.64 6.37
N ALA A 285 -7.94 -10.14 6.98
CA ALA A 285 -7.87 -9.16 8.07
C ALA A 285 -7.14 -9.76 9.28
N ALA A 286 -7.49 -10.98 9.68
CA ALA A 286 -6.81 -11.69 10.77
C ALA A 286 -5.31 -11.85 10.48
N LEU A 287 -4.91 -12.20 9.26
CA LEU A 287 -3.50 -12.33 8.86
C LEU A 287 -2.70 -11.03 9.01
N GLU A 288 -3.31 -9.88 8.71
CA GLU A 288 -2.67 -8.57 8.89
C GLU A 288 -2.56 -8.19 10.37
N THR A 289 -3.57 -8.50 11.18
CA THR A 289 -3.51 -8.29 12.64
C THR A 289 -2.47 -9.22 13.29
N LEU A 290 -2.41 -10.48 12.87
CA LEU A 290 -1.37 -11.42 13.28
C LEU A 290 0.02 -10.96 12.82
N HIS A 291 0.12 -10.28 11.68
CA HIS A 291 1.39 -9.70 11.22
C HIS A 291 1.86 -8.61 12.15
N LEU A 292 0.93 -7.77 12.60
CA LEU A 292 1.25 -6.72 13.53
C LEU A 292 1.71 -7.28 14.88
N PHE A 293 1.06 -8.32 15.40
CA PHE A 293 1.55 -9.10 16.55
C PHE A 293 3.01 -9.52 16.33
N ALA A 294 3.27 -10.21 15.22
CA ALA A 294 4.59 -10.75 14.93
C ALA A 294 5.65 -9.63 14.87
N LEU A 295 5.34 -8.50 14.23
CA LEU A 295 6.25 -7.35 14.15
C LEU A 295 6.54 -6.71 15.51
N ILE A 296 5.50 -6.48 16.32
CA ILE A 296 5.66 -5.83 17.63
C ILE A 296 6.52 -6.68 18.56
N HIS A 297 6.26 -7.99 18.60
CA HIS A 297 7.03 -8.91 19.44
C HIS A 297 8.45 -9.13 18.90
N ASP A 298 8.63 -9.23 17.58
CA ASP A 298 9.94 -9.33 16.93
C ASP A 298 10.80 -8.09 17.23
N ASP A 299 10.24 -6.88 17.14
CA ASP A 299 10.95 -5.63 17.50
C ASP A 299 11.46 -5.64 18.95
N VAL A 300 10.72 -6.25 19.89
CA VAL A 300 11.15 -6.40 21.29
C VAL A 300 12.23 -7.47 21.43
N MET A 301 12.06 -8.61 20.79
CA MET A 301 13.00 -9.75 20.85
C MET A 301 14.35 -9.38 20.22
N ASP A 302 14.33 -8.64 19.12
CA ASP A 302 15.50 -8.22 18.36
C ASP A 302 16.07 -6.86 18.83
N GLN A 303 15.39 -6.19 19.78
CA GLN A 303 15.75 -4.85 20.27
C GLN A 303 15.83 -3.80 19.14
N SER A 304 14.92 -3.88 18.16
CA SER A 304 14.89 -2.98 17.02
C SER A 304 14.24 -1.63 17.39
N ASP A 305 15.01 -0.54 17.32
CA ASP A 305 14.52 0.80 17.70
C ASP A 305 13.48 1.38 16.71
N GLU A 306 13.54 0.98 15.44
CA GLU A 306 12.73 1.55 14.36
C GLU A 306 12.11 0.48 13.44
N ARG A 307 10.92 0.80 12.95
CA ARG A 307 10.16 -0.01 11.99
C ARG A 307 9.45 0.91 10.99
N ARG A 308 9.75 0.74 9.70
CA ARG A 308 9.17 1.53 8.59
C ARG A 308 9.36 3.05 8.80
N GLY A 309 10.55 3.45 9.26
CA GLY A 309 10.90 4.86 9.53
C GLY A 309 10.17 5.48 10.71
N ARG A 310 9.54 4.66 11.57
CA ARG A 310 8.89 5.08 12.81
C ARG A 310 9.50 4.35 14.00
N PRO A 311 9.55 4.95 15.20
CA PRO A 311 10.00 4.24 16.39
C PRO A 311 9.13 3.00 16.67
N SER A 312 9.75 1.90 17.07
CA SER A 312 9.04 0.68 17.45
C SER A 312 8.21 0.89 18.73
N ALA A 313 7.24 0.00 18.98
CA ALA A 313 6.27 0.18 20.05
C ALA A 313 6.94 0.31 21.44
N HIS A 314 7.96 -0.50 21.71
CA HIS A 314 8.67 -0.45 22.99
C HIS A 314 9.43 0.88 23.17
N VAL A 315 10.03 1.42 22.10
CA VAL A 315 10.69 2.73 22.12
C VAL A 315 9.69 3.86 22.39
N VAL A 316 8.52 3.84 21.76
CA VAL A 316 7.47 4.84 22.00
C VAL A 316 7.04 4.83 23.47
N ALA A 317 6.75 3.65 24.04
CA ALA A 317 6.36 3.53 25.44
C ALA A 317 7.49 3.91 26.42
N THR A 318 8.75 3.58 26.10
CA THR A 318 9.91 4.04 26.87
C THR A 318 10.04 5.56 26.88
N ARG A 319 9.86 6.22 25.73
CA ARG A 319 9.88 7.70 25.63
C ARG A 319 8.75 8.33 26.45
N ARG A 320 7.57 7.70 26.48
CA ARG A 320 6.44 8.15 27.29
C ARG A 320 6.71 8.07 28.78
N HIS A 321 7.27 6.96 29.23
CA HIS A 321 7.69 6.77 30.62
C HIS A 321 8.67 7.86 31.07
N LEU A 322 9.67 8.15 30.25
CA LEU A 322 10.63 9.23 30.51
C LEU A 322 9.96 10.61 30.52
N ALA A 323 9.07 10.90 29.57
CA ALA A 323 8.39 12.19 29.47
C ALA A 323 7.45 12.47 30.66
N ALA A 324 6.88 11.41 31.24
CA ALA A 324 6.02 11.50 32.42
C ALA A 324 6.79 11.56 33.76
N ASP A 325 8.12 11.51 33.74
CA ASP A 325 8.97 11.32 34.94
C ASP A 325 8.46 10.16 35.81
N ALA A 326 8.05 9.07 35.15
CA ALA A 326 7.37 7.97 35.80
C ALA A 326 8.35 7.12 36.62
N HIS A 327 7.82 6.46 37.65
CA HIS A 327 8.63 5.60 38.52
C HIS A 327 9.06 4.30 37.80
N GLY A 328 10.30 3.86 38.01
CA GLY A 328 10.82 2.57 37.53
C GLY A 328 11.73 2.65 36.30
N LEU A 329 12.04 1.50 35.70
CA LEU A 329 12.92 1.40 34.53
C LEU A 329 12.13 1.60 33.23
N SER A 330 12.40 2.69 32.52
CA SER A 330 11.67 3.07 31.29
C SER A 330 11.78 2.05 30.16
N ALA A 331 12.94 1.41 30.00
CA ALA A 331 13.14 0.34 29.01
C ALA A 331 12.22 -0.86 29.29
N ARG A 332 12.19 -1.32 30.55
CA ARG A 332 11.30 -2.43 30.97
C ARG A 332 9.82 -2.08 30.83
N PHE A 333 9.45 -0.84 31.12
CA PHE A 333 8.08 -0.38 30.87
C PHE A 333 7.73 -0.48 29.37
N GLY A 334 8.63 -0.01 28.51
CA GLY A 334 8.45 -0.08 27.05
C GLY A 334 8.28 -1.50 26.54
N GLU A 335 9.16 -2.42 26.95
CA GLU A 335 9.09 -3.84 26.62
C GLU A 335 7.75 -4.46 27.07
N ASN A 336 7.33 -4.22 28.32
CA ASN A 336 6.09 -4.77 28.86
C ASN A 336 4.85 -4.28 28.11
N ILE A 337 4.81 -2.99 27.75
CA ILE A 337 3.69 -2.42 27.01
C ILE A 337 3.64 -2.97 25.58
N ALA A 338 4.78 -3.11 24.91
CA ALA A 338 4.85 -3.71 23.59
C ALA A 338 4.40 -5.19 23.60
N ILE A 339 4.76 -5.95 24.63
CA ILE A 339 4.27 -7.33 24.81
C ILE A 339 2.74 -7.35 24.86
N LEU A 340 2.13 -6.53 25.73
CA LEU A 340 0.67 -6.46 25.87
C LEU A 340 -0.02 -5.99 24.59
N LEU A 341 0.57 -5.03 23.87
CA LEU A 341 0.04 -4.57 22.58
C LEU A 341 0.06 -5.68 21.52
N GLY A 342 1.14 -6.46 21.48
CA GLY A 342 1.20 -7.64 20.62
C GLY A 342 0.20 -8.72 21.04
N ASP A 343 0.05 -9.00 22.35
CA ASP A 343 -0.93 -9.97 22.85
C ASP A 343 -2.36 -9.58 22.45
N LEU A 344 -2.67 -8.28 22.51
CA LEU A 344 -3.94 -7.71 22.05
C LEU A 344 -4.13 -7.95 20.53
N ALA A 345 -3.10 -7.69 19.73
CA ALA A 345 -3.12 -7.96 18.29
C ALA A 345 -3.38 -9.45 17.99
N HIS A 346 -2.72 -10.36 18.70
CA HIS A 346 -2.94 -11.80 18.53
C HIS A 346 -4.36 -12.20 18.92
N CYS A 347 -4.87 -11.70 20.05
CA CYS A 347 -6.24 -11.97 20.50
C CYS A 347 -7.28 -11.48 19.49
N GLU A 348 -7.08 -10.29 18.91
CA GLU A 348 -7.96 -9.75 17.87
C GLU A 348 -7.91 -10.56 16.58
N ALA A 349 -6.73 -11.05 16.18
CA ALA A 349 -6.60 -11.94 15.04
C ALA A 349 -7.40 -13.25 15.25
N ASP A 350 -7.29 -13.85 16.44
CA ASP A 350 -8.05 -15.05 16.81
C ASP A 350 -9.56 -14.79 16.87
N ARG A 351 -9.95 -13.61 17.35
CA ARG A 351 -11.35 -13.16 17.33
C ARG A 351 -11.86 -13.04 15.89
N MET A 352 -11.09 -12.51 14.94
CA MET A 352 -11.57 -12.40 13.56
C MET A 352 -11.85 -13.79 12.93
N VAL A 353 -11.07 -14.81 13.27
CA VAL A 353 -11.22 -16.17 12.73
C VAL A 353 -12.24 -17.03 13.47
N HIS A 354 -12.68 -16.68 14.69
CA HIS A 354 -13.58 -17.54 15.49
C HIS A 354 -14.90 -17.90 14.78
N THR A 355 -15.35 -17.04 13.86
CA THR A 355 -16.58 -17.23 13.05
C THR A 355 -16.38 -18.07 11.78
N LEU A 356 -15.14 -18.36 11.40
CA LEU A 356 -14.82 -19.15 10.20
C LEU A 356 -15.16 -20.64 10.42
N PRO A 357 -15.32 -21.43 9.34
CA PRO A 357 -15.50 -22.89 9.44
C PRO A 357 -14.38 -23.58 10.25
N SER A 358 -14.69 -24.71 10.90
CA SER A 358 -13.73 -25.41 11.77
C SER A 358 -12.43 -25.77 11.06
N GLU A 359 -12.50 -26.27 9.81
CA GLU A 359 -11.31 -26.60 9.03
C GLU A 359 -10.36 -25.39 8.86
N MET A 360 -10.90 -24.19 8.62
CA MET A 360 -10.10 -22.98 8.51
C MET A 360 -9.52 -22.55 9.85
N ARG A 361 -10.22 -22.79 10.97
CA ARG A 361 -9.73 -22.47 12.31
C ARG A 361 -8.64 -23.44 12.78
N ASP A 362 -8.78 -24.73 12.49
CA ASP A 362 -7.75 -25.73 12.78
C ASP A 362 -6.49 -25.42 11.98
N PHE A 363 -6.67 -25.06 10.70
CA PHE A 363 -5.57 -24.63 9.84
C PHE A 363 -4.91 -23.32 10.32
N TRP A 364 -5.71 -22.36 10.78
CA TRP A 364 -5.21 -21.13 11.41
C TRP A 364 -4.38 -21.44 12.66
N TYR A 365 -4.83 -22.37 13.49
CA TYR A 365 -4.08 -22.79 14.67
C TYR A 365 -2.72 -23.40 14.31
N GLU A 366 -2.67 -24.28 13.29
CA GLU A 366 -1.41 -24.81 12.77
C GLU A 366 -0.46 -23.70 12.27
N LEU A 367 -0.98 -22.72 11.53
CA LEU A 367 -0.22 -21.54 11.08
C LEU A 367 0.43 -20.79 12.26
N ASN A 368 -0.29 -20.60 13.36
CA ASN A 368 0.25 -19.92 14.55
C ASN A 368 1.35 -20.75 15.22
N LEU A 369 1.17 -22.07 15.31
CA LEU A 369 2.21 -22.96 15.83
C LEU A 369 3.48 -22.89 15.00
N GLU A 370 3.36 -22.89 13.67
CA GLU A 370 4.51 -22.77 12.77
C GLU A 370 5.27 -21.47 12.94
N LEU A 371 4.55 -20.35 13.07
CA LEU A 371 5.14 -19.04 13.33
C LEU A 371 5.95 -19.05 14.64
N ILE A 372 5.39 -19.61 15.71
CA ILE A 372 6.07 -19.73 17.01
C ILE A 372 7.29 -20.66 16.92
N ILE A 373 7.16 -21.80 16.23
CA ILE A 373 8.27 -22.74 16.02
C ILE A 373 9.41 -22.06 15.25
N GLY A 374 9.08 -21.29 14.22
CA GLY A 374 10.01 -20.50 13.41
C GLY A 374 10.73 -19.44 14.24
N GLN A 375 9.99 -18.59 14.97
CA GLN A 375 10.57 -17.54 15.81
C GLN A 375 11.46 -18.12 16.92
N ARG A 376 11.02 -19.19 17.59
CA ARG A 376 11.85 -19.89 18.59
C ARG A 376 13.12 -20.46 17.95
N ALA A 377 13.01 -21.07 16.77
CA ALA A 377 14.15 -21.64 16.07
C ALA A 377 15.17 -20.55 15.69
N ASP A 378 14.72 -19.38 15.24
CA ASP A 378 15.57 -18.22 14.95
C ASP A 378 16.35 -17.77 16.18
N LEU A 379 15.65 -17.47 17.29
CA LEU A 379 16.27 -16.99 18.53
C LEU A 379 17.25 -18.02 19.13
N THR A 380 16.84 -19.29 19.20
CA THR A 380 17.70 -20.35 19.76
C THR A 380 18.85 -20.73 18.83
N GLY A 381 18.67 -20.59 17.52
CA GLY A 381 19.70 -20.78 16.51
C GLY A 381 20.81 -19.73 16.61
N ALA A 382 20.41 -18.46 16.67
CA ALA A 382 21.32 -17.33 16.86
C ALA A 382 22.09 -17.45 18.18
N ALA A 383 21.40 -17.71 19.29
CA ALA A 383 22.04 -17.90 20.59
C ALA A 383 23.03 -19.08 20.62
N ALA A 384 22.78 -20.13 19.85
CA ALA A 384 23.66 -21.29 19.73
C ALA A 384 24.80 -21.10 18.70
N GLY A 385 24.82 -19.97 17.98
CA GLY A 385 25.80 -19.71 16.92
C GLY A 385 25.70 -20.68 15.75
N ARG A 386 24.49 -21.14 15.41
CA ARG A 386 24.28 -22.10 14.32
C ARG A 386 24.66 -21.49 12.97
N THR A 387 25.35 -22.29 12.16
CA THR A 387 25.82 -21.90 10.81
C THR A 387 25.54 -23.00 9.78
N ASP A 388 24.62 -23.91 10.07
CA ASP A 388 24.23 -24.96 9.15
C ASP A 388 23.07 -24.54 8.24
N LEU A 389 23.17 -24.93 6.97
CA LEU A 389 22.25 -24.55 5.90
C LEU A 389 20.82 -25.02 6.17
N GLU A 390 20.66 -26.26 6.65
CA GLU A 390 19.35 -26.87 6.89
C GLU A 390 18.52 -26.05 7.90
N HIS A 391 19.15 -25.60 8.98
CA HIS A 391 18.49 -24.76 9.96
C HIS A 391 18.09 -23.39 9.41
N ALA A 392 19.01 -22.71 8.73
CA ALA A 392 18.74 -21.38 8.15
C ALA A 392 17.57 -21.44 7.14
N GLU A 393 17.55 -22.47 6.29
CA GLU A 393 16.46 -22.69 5.33
C GLU A 393 15.13 -23.03 6.03
N ALA A 394 15.16 -23.83 7.10
CA ALA A 394 13.95 -24.16 7.88
C ALA A 394 13.38 -22.93 8.61
N VAL A 395 14.23 -22.09 9.21
CA VAL A 395 13.80 -20.84 9.86
C VAL A 395 13.19 -19.88 8.83
N ALA A 396 13.87 -19.64 7.72
CA ALA A 396 13.37 -18.77 6.64
C ALA A 396 12.02 -19.26 6.09
N ALA A 397 11.87 -20.58 5.93
CA ALA A 397 10.63 -21.19 5.48
C ALA A 397 9.49 -20.99 6.49
N LEU A 398 9.69 -21.23 7.78
CA LEU A 398 8.63 -21.16 8.80
C LEU A 398 8.28 -19.72 9.19
N LYS A 399 9.29 -18.92 9.57
CA LYS A 399 9.11 -17.55 10.10
C LYS A 399 8.57 -16.59 9.05
N SER A 400 9.08 -16.69 7.81
CA SER A 400 8.80 -15.70 6.76
C SER A 400 8.00 -16.28 5.61
N GLY A 401 8.46 -17.38 5.00
CA GLY A 401 7.87 -17.91 3.77
C GLY A 401 6.45 -18.47 3.93
N ALA A 402 6.26 -19.39 4.86
CA ALA A 402 5.01 -20.11 5.09
C ALA A 402 3.92 -19.14 5.56
N TYR A 403 4.22 -18.39 6.61
CA TYR A 403 3.31 -17.41 7.21
C TYR A 403 2.90 -16.28 6.24
N THR A 404 3.81 -15.83 5.35
CA THR A 404 3.52 -14.69 4.46
C THR A 404 2.88 -15.11 3.13
N ILE A 405 3.22 -16.29 2.61
CA ILE A 405 2.85 -16.74 1.27
C ILE A 405 2.02 -18.03 1.29
N GLU A 406 2.60 -19.14 1.73
CA GLU A 406 2.02 -20.48 1.59
C GLU A 406 0.69 -20.62 2.36
N ARG A 407 0.69 -20.26 3.64
CA ARG A 407 -0.47 -20.43 4.51
C ARG A 407 -1.62 -19.50 4.13
N PRO A 408 -1.40 -18.22 3.79
CA PRO A 408 -2.44 -17.38 3.20
C PRO A 408 -3.07 -17.98 1.93
N LEU A 409 -2.27 -18.47 0.97
CA LEU A 409 -2.80 -19.13 -0.24
C LEU A 409 -3.72 -20.30 0.11
N GLN A 410 -3.29 -21.14 1.07
CA GLN A 410 -4.06 -22.30 1.51
C GLN A 410 -5.35 -21.90 2.23
N LEU A 411 -5.35 -20.86 3.07
CA LEU A 411 -6.57 -20.32 3.69
C LEU A 411 -7.57 -19.85 2.63
N GLY A 412 -7.10 -19.15 1.59
CA GLY A 412 -7.92 -18.75 0.45
C GLY A 412 -8.54 -19.95 -0.28
N ALA A 413 -7.73 -20.99 -0.52
CA ALA A 413 -8.16 -22.22 -1.16
C ALA A 413 -9.23 -22.96 -0.34
N LEU A 414 -9.06 -23.03 0.98
CA LEU A 414 -10.04 -23.62 1.89
C LEU A 414 -11.40 -22.90 1.81
N ALA A 415 -11.40 -21.57 1.77
CA ALA A 415 -12.65 -20.80 1.62
C ALA A 415 -13.37 -21.06 0.29
N ALA A 416 -12.64 -21.45 -0.77
CA ALA A 416 -13.19 -21.85 -2.06
C ALA A 416 -13.64 -23.33 -2.13
N ASN A 417 -13.46 -24.11 -1.05
CA ASN A 417 -13.61 -25.57 -1.06
C ASN A 417 -12.71 -26.25 -2.11
N ALA A 418 -11.46 -25.81 -2.20
CA ALA A 418 -10.48 -26.34 -3.15
C ALA A 418 -10.32 -27.87 -3.02
N THR A 419 -10.16 -28.53 -4.17
CA THR A 419 -9.83 -29.97 -4.24
C THR A 419 -8.44 -30.25 -3.65
N LEU A 420 -8.15 -31.50 -3.32
CA LEU A 420 -6.83 -31.90 -2.80
C LEU A 420 -5.70 -31.57 -3.80
N GLU A 421 -5.93 -31.74 -5.09
CA GLU A 421 -4.95 -31.44 -6.14
C GLU A 421 -4.68 -29.94 -6.24
N GLN A 422 -5.71 -29.10 -6.14
CA GLN A 422 -5.56 -27.64 -6.08
C GLN A 422 -4.78 -27.21 -4.83
N ARG A 423 -5.09 -27.80 -3.67
CA ARG A 423 -4.39 -27.52 -2.41
C ARG A 423 -2.92 -27.91 -2.48
N ASP A 424 -2.60 -29.06 -3.06
CA ASP A 424 -1.20 -29.50 -3.24
C ASP A 424 -0.43 -28.58 -4.19
N ALA A 425 -1.04 -28.20 -5.32
CA ALA A 425 -0.43 -27.26 -6.27
C ALA A 425 -0.13 -25.91 -5.61
N LEU A 426 -1.10 -25.34 -4.88
CA LEU A 426 -0.91 -24.07 -4.18
C LEU A 426 0.10 -24.17 -3.03
N ALA A 427 0.18 -25.31 -2.34
CA ALA A 427 1.18 -25.54 -1.30
C ALA A 427 2.59 -25.60 -1.90
N ARG A 428 2.79 -26.37 -2.98
CA ARG A 428 4.08 -26.45 -3.69
C ARG A 428 4.51 -25.10 -4.25
N TYR A 429 3.59 -24.39 -4.90
CA TYR A 429 3.82 -23.03 -5.38
C TYR A 429 4.20 -22.08 -4.23
N GLY A 430 3.43 -22.12 -3.14
CA GLY A 430 3.61 -21.30 -1.95
C GLY A 430 4.95 -21.53 -1.27
N ARG A 431 5.45 -22.77 -1.19
CA ARG A 431 6.79 -23.08 -0.66
C ARG A 431 7.90 -22.44 -1.48
N HIS A 432 7.83 -22.54 -2.80
CA HIS A 432 8.84 -21.95 -3.68
C HIS A 432 8.84 -20.42 -3.58
N LEU A 433 7.67 -19.80 -3.77
CA LEU A 433 7.56 -18.34 -3.66
C LEU A 433 7.86 -17.83 -2.23
N GLY A 434 7.50 -18.60 -1.21
CA GLY A 434 7.79 -18.29 0.20
C GLY A 434 9.29 -18.28 0.50
N ARG A 435 10.06 -19.23 -0.03
CA ARG A 435 11.54 -19.22 0.09
C ARG A 435 12.15 -18.04 -0.65
N ALA A 436 11.71 -17.79 -1.88
CA ALA A 436 12.17 -16.63 -2.64
C ALA A 436 11.88 -15.30 -1.90
N PHE A 437 10.70 -15.19 -1.28
CA PHE A 437 10.33 -14.05 -0.46
C PHE A 437 11.25 -13.89 0.76
N ALA A 438 11.46 -14.95 1.53
CA ALA A 438 12.29 -14.90 2.73
C ALA A 438 13.74 -14.48 2.41
N TRP A 439 14.35 -15.08 1.39
CA TRP A 439 15.72 -14.71 0.99
C TRP A 439 15.82 -13.31 0.39
N ARG A 440 14.77 -12.83 -0.29
CA ARG A 440 14.71 -11.43 -0.73
C ARG A 440 14.66 -10.48 0.47
N ASP A 441 13.92 -10.84 1.51
CA ASP A 441 13.84 -10.07 2.76
C ASP A 441 15.22 -9.99 3.44
N ASP A 442 15.92 -11.13 3.57
CA ASP A 442 17.30 -11.19 4.09
C ASP A 442 18.25 -10.29 3.25
N VAL A 443 18.15 -10.32 1.92
CA VAL A 443 18.96 -9.47 1.04
C VAL A 443 18.66 -7.99 1.28
N LEU A 444 17.39 -7.61 1.47
CA LEU A 444 17.01 -6.23 1.75
C LEU A 444 17.43 -5.80 3.17
N GLY A 445 17.43 -6.70 4.14
CA GLY A 445 17.91 -6.41 5.50
C GLY A 445 19.41 -6.13 5.56
N VAL A 446 20.19 -6.75 4.68
CA VAL A 446 21.64 -6.52 4.60
C VAL A 446 22.04 -5.40 3.65
N TRP A 447 21.43 -5.29 2.47
CA TRP A 447 21.87 -4.36 1.40
C TRP A 447 20.81 -3.34 0.97
N GLY A 448 19.62 -3.33 1.58
CA GLY A 448 18.54 -2.41 1.21
C GLY A 448 18.89 -0.96 1.52
N ASP A 449 18.33 -0.04 0.73
CA ASP A 449 18.45 1.41 0.93
C ASP A 449 17.57 1.85 2.09
N HIS A 450 18.16 2.52 3.08
CA HIS A 450 17.49 3.07 4.25
C HIS A 450 16.31 3.98 3.89
N THR A 451 16.39 4.73 2.78
CA THR A 451 15.33 5.64 2.36
C THR A 451 14.07 4.91 1.89
N LEU A 452 14.17 3.61 1.63
CA LEU A 452 13.14 2.79 1.00
C LEU A 452 12.67 1.63 1.91
N THR A 453 13.58 1.03 2.69
CA THR A 453 13.25 -0.05 3.65
C THR A 453 12.71 0.46 4.98
N GLY A 454 13.03 1.71 5.35
CA GLY A 454 12.69 2.29 6.65
C GLY A 454 13.40 1.63 7.83
N LYS A 455 14.50 0.91 7.58
CA LYS A 455 15.47 0.36 8.55
C LYS A 455 16.89 0.77 8.14
N PRO A 456 17.84 0.97 9.08
CA PRO A 456 19.24 1.07 8.73
C PRO A 456 19.74 -0.15 7.95
N SER A 457 20.50 0.10 6.89
CA SER A 457 21.11 -0.98 6.10
C SER A 457 22.04 -1.81 6.99
N GLY A 458 21.89 -3.14 6.99
CA GLY A 458 22.71 -4.06 7.78
C GLY A 458 22.21 -4.35 9.19
N ASP A 459 20.94 -4.08 9.50
CA ASP A 459 20.32 -4.46 10.78
C ASP A 459 20.40 -5.98 11.03
N ASP A 460 20.08 -6.79 10.02
CA ASP A 460 20.16 -8.26 10.14
C ASP A 460 21.58 -8.74 10.43
N LEU A 461 22.60 -8.03 9.91
CA LEU A 461 23.99 -8.29 10.28
C LEU A 461 24.21 -7.91 11.73
N ARG A 462 23.76 -6.71 12.17
CA ARG A 462 23.93 -6.21 13.55
C ARG A 462 23.36 -7.15 14.59
N GLU A 463 22.22 -7.75 14.29
CA GLU A 463 21.51 -8.71 15.15
C GLU A 463 22.16 -10.10 15.14
N GLY A 464 23.10 -10.37 14.22
CA GLY A 464 23.78 -11.67 14.12
C GLY A 464 22.84 -12.81 13.72
N LYS A 465 21.80 -12.51 12.94
CA LYS A 465 20.78 -13.50 12.54
C LYS A 465 21.39 -14.66 11.76
N THR A 466 20.94 -15.88 12.03
CA THR A 466 21.41 -17.11 11.37
C THR A 466 20.77 -17.31 10.00
N THR A 467 20.82 -16.28 9.15
CA THR A 467 20.28 -16.31 7.78
C THR A 467 21.18 -17.10 6.84
N LEU A 468 20.69 -17.36 5.63
CA LEU A 468 21.52 -17.97 4.58
C LEU A 468 22.76 -17.11 4.24
N ILE A 469 22.64 -15.78 4.38
CA ILE A 469 23.77 -14.85 4.23
C ILE A 469 24.85 -15.17 5.27
N TRP A 470 24.46 -15.39 6.53
CA TRP A 470 25.38 -15.73 7.61
C TRP A 470 26.03 -17.11 7.42
N VAL A 471 25.27 -18.10 6.98
CA VAL A 471 25.83 -19.43 6.66
C VAL A 471 26.89 -19.34 5.55
N LEU A 472 26.57 -18.65 4.46
CA LEU A 472 27.49 -18.49 3.33
C LEU A 472 28.70 -17.60 3.68
N GLY A 473 28.48 -16.55 4.48
CA GLY A 473 29.54 -15.70 5.00
C GLY A 473 30.53 -16.48 5.85
N THR A 474 30.05 -17.32 6.78
CA THR A 474 30.90 -18.15 7.64
C THR A 474 31.78 -19.09 6.81
N ALA A 475 31.25 -19.63 5.72
CA ALA A 475 31.97 -20.57 4.85
C ALA A 475 33.01 -19.90 3.93
N ARG A 476 32.84 -18.60 3.62
CA ARG A 476 33.62 -17.93 2.56
C ARG A 476 34.52 -16.80 3.07
N LEU A 477 34.15 -16.13 4.15
CA LEU A 477 34.90 -14.99 4.69
C LEU A 477 36.11 -15.47 5.48
N THR A 478 37.21 -14.71 5.40
CA THR A 478 38.46 -14.97 6.11
C THR A 478 39.04 -13.66 6.66
N GLY A 479 40.03 -13.76 7.55
CA GLY A 479 40.75 -12.60 8.07
C GLY A 479 39.87 -11.63 8.84
N GLU A 480 40.02 -10.33 8.59
CA GLU A 480 39.30 -9.28 9.33
C GLU A 480 37.78 -9.34 9.11
N ALA A 481 37.30 -9.76 7.94
CA ALA A 481 35.87 -9.90 7.68
C ALA A 481 35.25 -11.04 8.52
N GLN A 482 35.96 -12.17 8.65
CA GLN A 482 35.54 -13.25 9.54
C GLN A 482 35.55 -12.81 11.01
N ALA A 483 36.58 -12.06 11.42
CA ALA A 483 36.66 -11.52 12.77
C ALA A 483 35.54 -10.50 13.06
N ALA A 484 35.20 -9.65 12.09
CA ALA A 484 34.07 -8.72 12.19
C ALA A 484 32.76 -9.47 12.38
N MET A 485 32.53 -10.53 11.62
CA MET A 485 31.33 -11.36 11.73
C MET A 485 31.17 -11.98 13.13
N GLN A 486 32.27 -12.32 13.80
CA GLN A 486 32.23 -12.82 15.19
C GLN A 486 31.99 -11.72 16.24
N ARG A 487 32.27 -10.46 15.92
CA ARG A 487 32.07 -9.31 16.82
C ARG A 487 30.68 -8.73 16.71
N VAL A 488 30.06 -8.76 15.54
CA VAL A 488 28.73 -8.20 15.38
C VAL A 488 27.72 -8.99 16.24
N GLY A 489 26.77 -8.28 16.87
CA GLY A 489 25.86 -8.84 17.88
C GLY A 489 26.45 -8.94 19.29
N THR A 490 27.69 -8.47 19.50
CA THR A 490 28.37 -8.47 20.81
C THR A 490 28.80 -7.06 21.23
N PRO A 491 29.13 -6.81 22.52
CA PRO A 491 29.70 -5.55 22.98
C PRO A 491 31.00 -5.15 22.27
N GLU A 492 31.68 -6.10 21.62
CA GLU A 492 32.92 -5.89 20.86
C GLU A 492 32.69 -5.35 19.44
N ALA A 493 31.44 -5.22 18.98
CA ALA A 493 31.10 -4.72 17.66
C ALA A 493 31.65 -3.30 17.42
N ARG A 494 32.22 -3.08 16.23
CA ARG A 494 32.77 -1.78 15.80
C ARG A 494 31.87 -1.11 14.78
N ALA A 495 31.92 0.23 14.71
CA ALA A 495 31.16 1.01 13.74
C ALA A 495 31.42 0.60 12.28
N ASP A 496 32.66 0.22 11.97
CA ASP A 496 33.08 -0.17 10.60
C ASP A 496 32.82 -1.65 10.26
N ASP A 497 32.36 -2.47 11.22
CA ASP A 497 32.16 -3.91 10.99
C ASP A 497 31.03 -4.17 9.99
N ILE A 498 29.93 -3.42 10.05
CA ILE A 498 28.80 -3.59 9.11
C ILE A 498 29.19 -3.21 7.67
N PRO A 499 29.75 -2.02 7.38
CA PRO A 499 30.22 -1.70 6.03
C PRO A 499 31.31 -2.64 5.51
N LEU A 500 32.19 -3.14 6.38
CA LEU A 500 33.20 -4.14 6.01
C LEU A 500 32.53 -5.45 5.58
N LEU A 501 31.60 -5.95 6.37
CA LEU A 501 30.89 -7.20 6.07
C LEU A 501 30.09 -7.11 4.78
N GLN A 502 29.35 -6.01 4.56
CA GLN A 502 28.59 -5.82 3.31
C GLN A 502 29.48 -5.93 2.07
N ARG A 503 30.63 -5.24 2.07
CA ARG A 503 31.61 -5.31 0.95
C ARG A 503 32.20 -6.72 0.82
N ALA A 504 32.62 -7.32 1.93
CA ALA A 504 33.26 -8.63 1.90
C ALA A 504 32.30 -9.75 1.47
N LEU A 505 31.01 -9.67 1.84
CA LEU A 505 29.96 -10.59 1.42
C LEU A 505 29.66 -10.46 -0.09
N ASP A 506 29.66 -9.23 -0.62
CA ASP A 506 29.53 -8.99 -2.06
C ASP A 506 30.75 -9.53 -2.84
N GLU A 507 31.97 -9.24 -2.39
CA GLU A 507 33.22 -9.75 -2.99
C GLU A 507 33.31 -11.29 -2.93
N ALA A 508 32.78 -11.90 -1.86
CA ALA A 508 32.66 -13.35 -1.71
C ALA A 508 31.50 -13.98 -2.53
N GLY A 509 30.77 -13.16 -3.30
CA GLY A 509 29.67 -13.61 -4.16
C GLY A 509 28.47 -14.17 -3.39
N VAL A 510 28.27 -13.76 -2.13
CA VAL A 510 27.14 -14.22 -1.31
C VAL A 510 25.83 -13.66 -1.86
N ARG A 511 25.77 -12.34 -2.09
CA ARG A 511 24.60 -11.68 -2.68
C ARG A 511 24.21 -12.27 -4.03
N LEU A 512 25.19 -12.46 -4.93
CA LEU A 512 24.96 -13.05 -6.25
C LEU A 512 24.38 -14.48 -6.17
N GLU A 513 24.85 -15.29 -5.21
CA GLU A 513 24.30 -16.63 -5.00
C GLU A 513 22.85 -16.60 -4.48
N LEU A 514 22.51 -15.66 -3.58
CA LEU A 514 21.10 -15.47 -3.19
C LEU A 514 20.23 -15.04 -4.37
N GLU A 515 20.67 -14.08 -5.19
CA GLU A 515 19.92 -13.65 -6.37
C GLU A 515 19.63 -14.82 -7.33
N ARG A 516 20.64 -15.68 -7.55
CA ARG A 516 20.49 -16.89 -8.37
C ARG A 516 19.51 -17.89 -7.77
N ARG A 517 19.56 -18.11 -6.45
CA ARG A 517 18.63 -19.01 -5.73
C ARG A 517 17.20 -18.48 -5.76
N ILE A 518 17.01 -17.17 -5.54
CA ILE A 518 15.71 -16.51 -5.65
C ILE A 518 15.13 -16.70 -7.05
N ALA A 519 15.92 -16.43 -8.10
CA ALA A 519 15.48 -16.63 -9.48
C ALA A 519 15.07 -18.09 -9.76
N ALA A 520 15.86 -19.07 -9.28
CA ALA A 520 15.55 -20.48 -9.45
C ALA A 520 14.25 -20.91 -8.72
N GLU A 521 14.00 -20.39 -7.52
CA GLU A 521 12.74 -20.66 -6.81
C GLU A 521 11.53 -20.03 -7.52
N LEU A 522 11.69 -18.87 -8.18
CA LEU A 522 10.61 -18.29 -8.98
C LEU A 522 10.30 -19.10 -10.23
N GLU A 523 11.32 -19.59 -10.93
CA GLU A 523 11.15 -20.50 -12.07
C GLU A 523 10.46 -21.80 -11.63
N ALA A 524 10.88 -22.35 -10.48
CA ALA A 524 10.26 -23.54 -9.91
C ALA A 524 8.79 -23.28 -9.50
N ALA A 525 8.49 -22.12 -8.92
CA ALA A 525 7.12 -21.71 -8.62
C ALA A 525 6.27 -21.61 -9.90
N ASP A 526 6.78 -20.98 -10.96
CA ASP A 526 6.07 -20.87 -12.23
C ASP A 526 5.79 -22.23 -12.86
N ALA A 527 6.77 -23.14 -12.79
CA ALA A 527 6.63 -24.51 -13.29
C ALA A 527 5.54 -25.31 -12.57
N VAL A 528 5.29 -25.05 -11.27
CA VAL A 528 4.17 -25.68 -10.54
C VAL A 528 2.81 -25.25 -11.09
N LEU A 529 2.69 -24.04 -11.63
CA LEU A 529 1.42 -23.54 -12.18
C LEU A 529 1.10 -24.09 -13.58
N LEU A 530 2.09 -24.70 -14.25
CA LEU A 530 1.87 -25.35 -15.55
C LEU A 530 1.00 -26.59 -15.37
N ASP A 531 -0.11 -26.64 -16.12
CA ASP A 531 -1.10 -27.73 -16.10
C ASP A 531 -1.71 -28.03 -14.72
N ALA A 532 -1.54 -27.13 -13.74
CA ALA A 532 -2.19 -27.25 -12.44
C ALA A 532 -3.72 -27.10 -12.59
N PRO A 533 -4.53 -27.78 -11.76
CA PRO A 533 -5.99 -27.69 -11.81
C PRO A 533 -6.52 -26.37 -11.21
N LEU A 534 -5.88 -25.25 -11.52
CA LEU A 534 -6.19 -23.91 -11.05
C LEU A 534 -6.86 -23.10 -12.16
N THR A 535 -7.61 -22.06 -11.78
CA THR A 535 -8.24 -21.15 -12.74
C THR A 535 -7.18 -20.30 -13.46
N ALA A 536 -7.43 -19.99 -14.74
CA ALA A 536 -6.53 -19.14 -15.54
C ALA A 536 -6.31 -17.77 -14.86
N ASP A 537 -7.40 -17.15 -14.38
CA ASP A 537 -7.39 -15.87 -13.69
C ASP A 537 -6.51 -15.89 -12.44
N GLY A 538 -6.62 -16.97 -11.66
CA GLY A 538 -5.79 -17.14 -10.47
C GLY A 538 -4.32 -17.35 -10.82
N VAL A 539 -4.01 -18.15 -11.83
CA VAL A 539 -2.63 -18.35 -12.32
C VAL A 539 -2.01 -17.05 -12.79
N GLU A 540 -2.74 -16.24 -13.56
CA GLU A 540 -2.27 -14.92 -14.02
C GLU A 540 -2.02 -13.98 -12.84
N GLY A 541 -2.96 -13.91 -11.89
CA GLY A 541 -2.82 -13.10 -10.68
C GLY A 541 -1.63 -13.50 -9.81
N LEU A 542 -1.45 -14.80 -9.59
CA LEU A 542 -0.31 -15.36 -8.84
C LEU A 542 1.02 -14.99 -9.50
N ARG A 543 1.15 -15.15 -10.83
CA ARG A 543 2.34 -14.77 -11.59
C ARG A 543 2.65 -13.28 -11.49
N ALA A 544 1.64 -12.43 -11.65
CA ALA A 544 1.79 -10.98 -11.56
C ALA A 544 2.27 -10.55 -10.16
N THR A 545 1.67 -11.13 -9.11
CA THR A 545 2.05 -10.82 -7.73
C THR A 545 3.43 -11.38 -7.39
N ALA A 546 3.79 -12.59 -7.84
CA ALA A 546 5.12 -13.18 -7.60
C ALA A 546 6.27 -12.29 -8.13
N ARG A 547 6.12 -11.76 -9.34
CA ARG A 547 7.09 -10.80 -9.92
C ARG A 547 7.24 -9.55 -9.05
N THR A 548 6.13 -9.04 -8.53
CA THR A 548 6.10 -7.85 -7.66
C THR A 548 6.67 -8.13 -6.26
N ILE A 549 6.66 -9.39 -5.81
CA ILE A 549 7.22 -9.81 -4.52
C ILE A 549 8.74 -10.00 -4.62
N ALA A 550 9.20 -10.62 -5.70
CA ALA A 550 10.59 -11.04 -5.81
C ALA A 550 11.54 -9.97 -6.38
N TRP A 551 11.03 -9.06 -7.20
CA TRP A 551 11.78 -7.94 -7.78
C TRP A 551 11.39 -6.62 -7.15
N ARG A 552 11.21 -6.64 -5.83
CA ARG A 552 11.02 -5.40 -5.08
C ARG A 552 12.33 -4.64 -5.12
N ASP A 553 12.37 -3.64 -5.98
CA ASP A 553 13.16 -2.46 -5.68
C ASP A 553 12.59 -1.93 -4.36
N ALA A 554 13.46 -1.81 -3.37
CA ALA A 554 13.09 -1.30 -2.05
C ALA A 554 12.26 -0.03 -2.26
#